data_AF-A0A7X8ZBW5-F1
#
_entry.id   AF-A0A7X8ZBW5-F1
#
_cell.length_a   1.000
_cell.length_b   1.000
_cell.length_c   1.000
_cell.angle_alpha   90.00
_cell.angle_beta   90.00
_cell.angle_gamma   90.00
#
_symmetry.space_group_name_H-M   'P 1'
#
loop_
_entity.id
_entity.type
_entity.pdbx_description
1 polymer ?
#
loop_
_entity_poly.entity_id
_entity_poly.type
_entity_poly.pdbx_seq_one_letter_code
_entity_poly.pdbx_strand_id
1 'polypeptide(L)'
;MTNRISESELQQFKAFDPALKANVMEAYLIRGMKMKEVAKLFLNSDYSFAVSLIHRCYNFSDKNSGRYSANSRFERKYGYRVTKRDIEEFINMYPDGTSEQGITFDDFLLKKIARMKKANHNQNIKTRTRYQPSKQYPQDSFFANEGSFETNYAGNQAGNQQAYSNTDTGDSIEFIYAILAVIITIALLYFLVKFLWRIFLKTLPSLLSYAVVIIVVGAIIKSIYNRFKYH
;
A
#
# COMPACT_ATOMS: atom_id res chain seq x y z
N MET A 1 -6.39 11.01 -27.39
CA MET A 1 -5.15 10.25 -27.58
C MET A 1 -5.45 8.80 -27.21
N THR A 2 -5.38 7.89 -28.18
CA THR A 2 -5.56 6.46 -27.94
C THR A 2 -4.47 5.99 -26.98
N ASN A 3 -4.88 5.55 -25.78
CA ASN A 3 -3.99 5.14 -24.68
C ASN A 3 -3.43 3.73 -24.95
N ARG A 4 -3.04 3.46 -26.20
CA ARG A 4 -2.62 2.13 -26.67
C ARG A 4 -1.18 1.92 -26.24
N ILE A 5 -0.96 0.86 -25.46
CA ILE A 5 0.37 0.49 -24.97
C ILE A 5 1.18 0.00 -26.16
N SER A 6 2.34 0.62 -26.39
CA SER A 6 3.26 0.18 -27.44
C SER A 6 3.99 -1.11 -27.06
N GLU A 7 4.55 -1.81 -28.03
CA GLU A 7 5.27 -3.07 -27.79
C GLU A 7 6.51 -2.87 -26.90
N SER A 8 7.21 -1.74 -27.06
CA SER A 8 8.36 -1.38 -26.21
C SER A 8 7.95 -1.07 -24.77
N GLU A 9 6.80 -0.41 -24.56
CA GLU A 9 6.20 -0.23 -23.24
C GLU A 9 5.79 -1.56 -22.61
N LEU A 10 5.23 -2.48 -23.40
CA LEU A 10 4.86 -3.80 -22.92
C LEU A 10 6.10 -4.62 -22.50
N GLN A 11 7.18 -4.56 -23.27
CA GLN A 11 8.46 -5.20 -22.90
C GLN A 11 9.03 -4.63 -21.59
N GLN A 12 9.02 -3.29 -21.42
CA GLN A 12 9.42 -2.66 -20.16
C GLN A 12 8.55 -3.11 -19.00
N PHE A 13 7.24 -3.20 -19.21
CA PHE A 13 6.32 -3.70 -18.20
C PHE A 13 6.62 -5.14 -17.79
N LYS A 14 6.89 -6.02 -18.76
CA LYS A 14 7.23 -7.43 -18.50
C LYS A 14 8.56 -7.57 -17.74
N ALA A 15 9.49 -6.64 -17.93
CA ALA A 15 10.77 -6.62 -17.23
C ALA A 15 10.68 -6.23 -15.74
N PHE A 16 9.58 -5.60 -15.30
CA PHE A 16 9.40 -5.31 -13.87
C PHE A 16 9.16 -6.59 -13.06
N ASP A 17 9.88 -6.70 -11.95
CA ASP A 17 9.66 -7.75 -10.96
C ASP A 17 8.19 -7.77 -10.46
N PRO A 18 7.54 -8.95 -10.33
CA PRO A 18 6.19 -9.04 -9.80
C PRO A 18 6.00 -8.41 -8.42
N ALA A 19 6.98 -8.49 -7.51
CA ALA A 19 6.85 -7.89 -6.20
C ALA A 19 6.90 -6.35 -6.29
N LEU A 20 7.74 -5.79 -7.17
CA LEU A 20 7.72 -4.36 -7.49
C LEU A 20 6.35 -3.92 -8.02
N LYS A 21 5.77 -4.66 -8.98
CA LYS A 21 4.41 -4.38 -9.51
C LYS A 21 3.38 -4.35 -8.38
N ALA A 22 3.43 -5.33 -7.49
CA ALA A 22 2.51 -5.43 -6.35
C ALA A 22 2.67 -4.27 -5.36
N ASN A 23 3.92 -3.91 -5.01
CA ASN A 23 4.21 -2.80 -4.10
C ASN A 23 3.75 -1.45 -4.65
N VAL A 24 3.99 -1.21 -5.95
CA VAL A 24 3.54 0.00 -6.66
C VAL A 24 2.01 0.09 -6.63
N MET A 25 1.33 -1.01 -6.98
CA MET A 25 -0.13 -1.07 -6.96
C MET A 25 -0.70 -0.90 -5.56
N GLU A 26 -0.10 -1.50 -4.53
CA GLU A 26 -0.53 -1.36 -3.13
C GLU A 26 -0.43 0.10 -2.68
N ALA A 27 0.72 0.74 -2.91
CA ALA A 27 0.97 2.11 -2.50
C ALA A 27 0.01 3.10 -3.17
N TYR A 28 -0.28 2.90 -4.46
CA TYR A 28 -1.21 3.77 -5.18
C TYR A 28 -2.67 3.46 -4.84
N LEU A 29 -3.11 2.21 -4.98
CA LEU A 29 -4.53 1.84 -4.95
C LEU A 29 -5.10 1.67 -3.55
N ILE A 30 -4.28 1.18 -2.61
CA ILE A 30 -4.71 0.92 -1.23
C ILE A 30 -4.26 2.06 -0.31
N ARG A 31 -2.96 2.43 -0.33
CA ARG A 31 -2.44 3.49 0.55
C ARG A 31 -2.78 4.90 0.06
N GLY A 32 -3.16 5.05 -1.20
CA GLY A 32 -3.60 6.33 -1.75
C GLY A 32 -2.49 7.35 -2.01
N MET A 33 -1.26 6.89 -2.19
CA MET A 33 -0.13 7.75 -2.54
C MET A 33 -0.25 8.26 -3.98
N LYS A 34 0.29 9.44 -4.26
CA LYS A 34 0.34 9.97 -5.63
C LYS A 34 1.38 9.22 -6.45
N MET A 35 1.19 9.11 -7.77
CA MET A 35 2.14 8.38 -8.63
C MET A 35 3.59 8.88 -8.53
N LYS A 36 3.81 10.19 -8.35
CA LYS A 36 5.15 10.76 -8.12
C LYS A 36 5.78 10.30 -6.80
N GLU A 37 4.97 10.17 -5.75
CA GLU A 37 5.43 9.68 -4.44
C GLU A 37 5.78 8.20 -4.53
N VAL A 38 4.97 7.41 -5.25
CA VAL A 38 5.22 5.99 -5.52
C VAL A 38 6.49 5.80 -6.35
N ALA A 39 6.68 6.60 -7.40
CA ALA A 39 7.88 6.55 -8.24
C ALA A 39 9.15 6.85 -7.43
N LYS A 40 9.08 7.86 -6.56
CA LYS A 40 10.20 8.19 -5.67
C LYS A 40 10.51 7.05 -4.69
N LEU A 41 9.47 6.40 -4.16
CA LEU A 41 9.63 5.36 -3.14
C LEU A 41 10.21 4.05 -3.69
N PHE A 42 9.80 3.62 -4.88
CA PHE A 42 10.16 2.28 -5.40
C PHE A 42 11.11 2.30 -6.59
N LEU A 43 11.27 3.44 -7.25
CA LEU A 43 12.06 3.55 -8.48
C LEU A 43 13.16 4.61 -8.38
N ASN A 44 13.30 5.27 -7.22
CA ASN A 44 14.21 6.39 -7.00
C ASN A 44 14.14 7.45 -8.11
N SER A 45 12.94 7.67 -8.65
CA SER A 45 12.71 8.50 -9.83
C SER A 45 11.65 9.56 -9.56
N ASP A 46 11.88 10.78 -10.05
CA ASP A 46 10.88 11.86 -10.04
C ASP A 46 9.85 11.69 -11.18
N TYR A 47 10.08 10.74 -12.09
CA TYR A 47 9.23 10.45 -13.23
C TYR A 47 8.22 9.34 -12.89
N SER A 48 6.93 9.65 -13.03
CA SER A 48 5.84 8.69 -12.76
C SER A 48 5.53 7.75 -13.92
N PHE A 49 6.40 7.70 -14.94
CA PHE A 49 6.15 6.93 -16.16
C PHE A 49 5.99 5.43 -15.86
N ALA A 50 6.95 4.81 -15.17
CA ALA A 50 6.89 3.38 -14.86
C ALA A 50 5.69 3.01 -13.97
N VAL A 51 5.33 3.87 -13.01
CA VAL A 51 4.10 3.71 -12.21
C VAL A 51 2.87 3.76 -13.12
N SER A 52 2.77 4.78 -13.99
CA SER A 52 1.68 4.91 -14.95
C SER A 52 1.61 3.71 -15.91
N LEU A 53 2.75 3.21 -16.37
CA LEU A 53 2.85 2.04 -17.23
C LEU A 53 2.29 0.78 -16.55
N ILE A 54 2.73 0.48 -15.31
CA ILE A 54 2.20 -0.65 -14.52
C ILE A 54 0.68 -0.55 -14.40
N HIS A 55 0.16 0.63 -14.07
CA HIS A 55 -1.28 0.84 -13.92
C HIS A 55 -2.06 0.65 -15.24
N ARG A 56 -1.56 1.22 -16.35
CA ARG A 56 -2.21 1.08 -17.65
C ARG A 56 -2.20 -0.36 -18.15
N CYS A 57 -1.09 -1.09 -18.00
CA CYS A 57 -0.98 -2.50 -18.36
C CYS A 57 -1.99 -3.37 -17.59
N TYR A 58 -2.32 -3.01 -16.34
CA TYR A 58 -3.36 -3.66 -15.55
C TYR A 58 -4.76 -3.04 -15.68
N ASN A 59 -5.00 -2.31 -16.78
CA ASN A 59 -6.29 -1.74 -17.13
C ASN A 59 -6.88 -0.79 -16.07
N PHE A 60 -6.03 -0.07 -15.34
CA PHE A 60 -6.48 1.04 -14.51
C PHE A 60 -6.56 2.31 -15.36
N SER A 61 -7.77 2.63 -15.83
CA SER A 61 -8.08 3.96 -16.37
C SER A 61 -8.38 4.92 -15.22
N ASP A 62 -7.96 6.18 -15.36
CA ASP A 62 -8.28 7.28 -14.43
C ASP A 62 -7.58 7.28 -13.07
N LYS A 63 -7.91 8.27 -12.25
CA LYS A 63 -7.33 8.52 -10.93
C LYS A 63 -7.87 7.52 -9.91
N ASN A 64 -7.18 6.40 -9.75
CA ASN A 64 -7.55 5.30 -8.82
C ASN A 64 -6.83 5.33 -7.47
N SER A 65 -6.11 6.42 -7.17
CA SER A 65 -5.39 6.60 -5.90
C SER A 65 -6.34 6.38 -4.72
N GLY A 66 -6.05 5.39 -3.89
CA GLY A 66 -6.84 5.08 -2.68
C GLY A 66 -8.23 4.50 -2.96
N ARG A 67 -8.50 4.03 -4.19
CA ARG A 67 -9.79 3.41 -4.57
C ARG A 67 -10.19 2.26 -3.65
N TYR A 68 -9.20 1.53 -3.11
CA TYR A 68 -9.42 0.41 -2.19
C TYR A 68 -8.81 0.66 -0.79
N SER A 69 -8.64 1.94 -0.42
CA SER A 69 -8.23 2.34 0.93
C SER A 69 -9.20 1.89 2.02
N ALA A 70 -8.78 2.02 3.29
CA ALA A 70 -9.64 1.78 4.44
C ALA A 70 -10.90 2.63 4.37
N ASN A 71 -12.06 2.00 4.61
CA ASN A 71 -13.36 2.66 4.52
C ASN A 71 -13.67 3.19 3.11
N SER A 72 -13.03 2.69 2.06
CA SER A 72 -13.31 3.08 0.68
C SER A 72 -14.76 2.77 0.27
N ARG A 73 -15.24 3.40 -0.82
CA ARG A 73 -16.56 3.08 -1.38
C ARG A 73 -16.68 1.59 -1.75
N PHE A 74 -15.60 0.99 -2.22
CA PHE A 74 -15.54 -0.43 -2.55
C PHE A 74 -15.78 -1.29 -1.31
N GLU A 75 -15.03 -1.04 -0.24
CA GLU A 75 -15.14 -1.76 1.02
C GLU A 75 -16.55 -1.65 1.62
N ARG A 76 -17.11 -0.44 1.67
CA ARG A 76 -18.47 -0.22 2.18
C ARG A 76 -19.54 -0.90 1.34
N LYS A 77 -19.39 -0.92 0.02
CA LYS A 77 -20.37 -1.52 -0.90
C LYS A 77 -20.37 -3.04 -0.85
N TYR A 78 -19.20 -3.65 -0.77
CA TYR A 78 -19.07 -5.11 -0.90
C TYR A 78 -18.72 -5.83 0.41
N GLY A 79 -18.45 -5.09 1.49
CA GLY A 79 -18.01 -5.65 2.77
C GLY A 79 -16.67 -6.36 2.67
N TYR A 80 -15.80 -5.94 1.74
CA TYR A 80 -14.54 -6.61 1.42
C TYR A 80 -13.36 -5.65 1.52
N ARG A 81 -12.42 -5.96 2.41
CA ARG A 81 -11.16 -5.24 2.58
C ARG A 81 -10.15 -5.78 1.55
N VAL A 82 -9.79 -4.95 0.57
CA VAL A 82 -8.74 -5.31 -0.40
C VAL A 82 -7.37 -5.23 0.27
N THR A 83 -6.53 -6.21 -0.02
CA THR A 83 -5.20 -6.40 0.57
C THR A 83 -4.13 -6.48 -0.51
N LYS A 84 -2.86 -6.37 -0.09
CA LYS A 84 -1.72 -6.63 -0.98
C LYS A 84 -1.78 -8.04 -1.60
N ARG A 85 -2.25 -9.04 -0.85
CA ARG A 85 -2.40 -10.41 -1.33
C ARG A 85 -3.37 -10.51 -2.52
N ASP A 86 -4.44 -9.72 -2.53
CA ASP A 86 -5.36 -9.68 -3.68
C ASP A 86 -4.69 -9.14 -4.94
N ILE A 87 -3.80 -8.15 -4.77
CA ILE A 87 -2.99 -7.58 -5.87
C ILE A 87 -1.99 -8.62 -6.37
N GLU A 88 -1.29 -9.30 -5.46
CA GLU A 88 -0.33 -10.37 -5.81
C GLU A 88 -1.02 -11.52 -6.56
N GLU A 89 -2.17 -11.98 -6.09
CA GLU A 89 -2.96 -13.01 -6.78
C GLU A 89 -3.38 -12.56 -8.19
N PHE A 90 -3.78 -11.30 -8.34
CA PHE A 90 -4.14 -10.75 -9.64
C PHE A 90 -2.94 -10.65 -10.60
N ILE A 91 -1.79 -10.18 -10.11
CA ILE A 91 -0.54 -10.12 -10.89
C ILE A 91 -0.09 -11.52 -11.30
N ASN A 92 -0.16 -12.50 -10.41
CA ASN A 92 0.21 -13.89 -10.69
C ASN A 92 -0.73 -14.54 -11.72
N MET A 93 -2.01 -14.17 -11.70
CA MET A 93 -2.99 -14.65 -12.67
C MET A 93 -2.80 -14.00 -14.06
N TYR A 94 -2.29 -12.76 -14.09
CA TYR A 94 -2.11 -11.96 -15.31
C TYR A 94 -0.70 -11.35 -15.36
N PRO A 95 0.36 -12.17 -15.55
CA PRO A 95 1.74 -11.69 -15.51
C PRO A 95 2.06 -10.68 -16.63
N ASP A 96 1.39 -10.81 -17.77
CA ASP A 96 1.54 -9.96 -18.96
C ASP A 96 0.61 -8.74 -18.97
N GLY A 97 -0.14 -8.51 -17.88
CA GLY A 97 -1.13 -7.44 -17.81
C GLY A 97 -2.50 -7.88 -18.33
N THR A 98 -3.47 -6.96 -18.26
CA THR A 98 -4.88 -7.20 -18.59
C THR A 98 -5.49 -6.19 -19.56
N SER A 99 -4.69 -5.21 -20.02
CA SER A 99 -5.17 -4.12 -20.88
C SER A 99 -5.72 -4.59 -22.22
N GLU A 100 -5.15 -5.65 -22.81
CA GLU A 100 -5.62 -6.19 -24.08
C GLU A 100 -6.88 -7.05 -23.93
N GLN A 101 -7.00 -7.76 -22.81
CA GLN A 101 -8.12 -8.62 -22.48
C GLN A 101 -9.32 -7.83 -21.94
N GLY A 102 -9.12 -6.55 -21.59
CA GLY A 102 -10.16 -5.70 -21.00
C GLY A 102 -10.57 -6.10 -19.58
N ILE A 103 -9.80 -6.95 -18.91
CA ILE A 103 -10.12 -7.42 -17.56
C ILE A 103 -9.68 -6.37 -16.54
N THR A 104 -10.60 -5.89 -15.71
CA THR A 104 -10.28 -4.95 -14.64
C THR A 104 -9.99 -5.67 -13.32
N PHE A 105 -9.28 -4.98 -12.42
CA PHE A 105 -9.10 -5.50 -11.06
C PHE A 105 -10.42 -5.59 -10.29
N ASP A 106 -11.40 -4.73 -10.57
CA ASP A 106 -12.76 -4.84 -10.02
C ASP A 106 -13.42 -6.15 -10.45
N ASP A 107 -13.31 -6.55 -11.73
CA ASP A 107 -13.87 -7.82 -12.22
C ASP A 107 -13.26 -9.01 -11.49
N PHE A 108 -11.94 -8.98 -11.30
CA PHE A 108 -11.22 -10.00 -10.53
C PHE A 108 -11.72 -10.08 -9.08
N LEU A 109 -11.79 -8.93 -8.39
CA LEU A 109 -12.23 -8.86 -7.00
C LEU A 109 -13.68 -9.32 -6.83
N LEU A 110 -14.59 -8.91 -7.72
CA LEU A 110 -16.00 -9.31 -7.68
C LEU A 110 -16.17 -10.82 -7.88
N LYS A 111 -15.42 -11.40 -8.83
CA LYS A 111 -15.38 -12.87 -9.01
C LYS A 111 -14.83 -13.56 -7.76
N LYS A 112 -13.81 -13.01 -7.10
CA LYS A 112 -13.27 -13.55 -5.85
C LYS A 112 -14.30 -13.51 -4.72
N ILE A 113 -14.94 -12.36 -4.50
CA ILE A 113 -15.99 -12.18 -3.48
C ILE A 113 -17.16 -13.13 -3.71
N ALA A 114 -17.61 -13.30 -4.96
CA ALA A 114 -18.69 -14.23 -5.30
C ALA A 114 -18.32 -15.69 -4.98
N ARG A 115 -17.08 -16.10 -5.28
CA ARG A 115 -16.57 -17.45 -4.94
C ARG A 115 -16.54 -17.67 -3.43
N MET A 116 -16.06 -16.69 -2.66
CA MET A 116 -16.02 -16.76 -1.19
C MET A 116 -17.42 -16.88 -0.58
N LYS A 117 -18.40 -16.11 -1.09
CA LYS A 117 -19.79 -16.21 -0.63
C LYS A 117 -20.39 -17.60 -0.89
N LYS A 118 -20.15 -18.18 -2.06
CA LYS A 118 -20.61 -19.54 -2.39
C LYS A 118 -19.95 -20.60 -1.49
N ALA A 119 -18.65 -20.49 -1.24
CA ALA A 119 -17.93 -21.40 -0.35
C ALA A 119 -18.48 -21.36 1.09
N ASN A 120 -18.69 -20.15 1.62
CA ASN A 120 -19.25 -19.95 2.97
C ASN A 120 -20.71 -20.44 3.08
N HIS A 121 -21.51 -20.27 2.02
CA HIS A 121 -22.86 -20.82 1.98
C HIS A 121 -22.85 -22.36 2.02
N ASN A 122 -21.98 -22.99 1.22
CA ASN A 122 -21.84 -24.45 1.19
C ASN A 122 -21.30 -25.02 2.51
N GLN A 123 -20.43 -24.30 3.24
CA GLN A 123 -19.99 -24.70 4.57
C GLN A 123 -21.12 -24.62 5.60
N ASN A 124 -21.95 -23.57 5.56
CA ASN A 124 -23.12 -23.45 6.46
C ASN A 124 -24.21 -24.51 6.17
N ILE A 125 -24.37 -24.94 4.91
CA ILE A 125 -25.28 -26.05 4.57
C ILE A 125 -24.76 -27.38 5.13
N LYS A 126 -23.44 -27.64 5.04
CA LYS A 126 -22.83 -28.87 5.57
C LYS A 126 -22.89 -28.95 7.10
N THR A 127 -22.81 -27.83 7.82
CA THR A 127 -22.96 -27.81 9.28
C THR A 127 -24.42 -27.89 9.74
N ARG A 128 -25.39 -27.35 8.97
CA ARG A 128 -26.83 -27.52 9.29
C ARG A 128 -27.39 -28.91 8.98
N THR A 129 -26.79 -29.67 8.06
CA THR A 129 -27.21 -31.04 7.74
C THR A 129 -26.63 -32.10 8.68
N ARG A 130 -25.81 -31.70 9.67
CA ARG A 130 -25.20 -32.60 10.66
C ARG A 130 -25.85 -32.45 12.05
N TYR A 131 -27.17 -32.52 12.10
CA TYR A 131 -27.90 -32.97 13.28
C TYR A 131 -28.89 -34.03 12.80
N GLN A 132 -28.40 -35.26 12.65
CA GLN A 132 -29.25 -36.44 12.70
C GLN A 132 -29.38 -36.82 14.18
N PRO A 133 -30.59 -36.82 14.76
CA PRO A 133 -30.78 -37.44 16.06
C PRO A 133 -30.48 -38.94 15.89
N SER A 134 -29.48 -39.42 16.63
CA SER A 134 -29.15 -40.85 16.69
C SER A 134 -30.41 -41.61 17.13
N LYS A 135 -30.83 -42.61 16.35
CA LYS A 135 -31.85 -43.56 16.77
C LYS A 135 -31.33 -44.32 18.00
N GLN A 136 -32.03 -44.17 19.13
CA GLN A 136 -31.90 -45.02 20.30
C GLN A 136 -32.24 -46.46 19.92
N TYR A 137 -31.32 -47.39 20.16
CA TYR A 137 -31.58 -48.83 20.10
C TYR A 137 -31.64 -49.40 21.53
N PRO A 138 -32.45 -50.45 21.77
CA PRO A 138 -32.67 -50.98 23.10
C PRO A 138 -31.46 -51.76 23.64
N GLN A 139 -31.30 -51.67 24.96
CA GLN A 139 -30.42 -52.45 25.82
C GLN A 139 -30.88 -53.92 25.86
N ASP A 140 -30.01 -54.87 25.53
CA ASP A 140 -29.52 -55.93 26.44
C ASP A 140 -28.99 -57.20 25.76
N SER A 141 -27.94 -57.76 26.40
CA SER A 141 -27.36 -59.13 26.33
C SER A 141 -26.53 -59.51 25.08
N PHE A 142 -25.38 -60.21 25.13
CA PHE A 142 -24.63 -60.95 26.16
C PHE A 142 -23.25 -61.36 25.53
N PHE A 143 -22.12 -61.17 26.24
CA PHE A 143 -20.78 -61.85 26.17
C PHE A 143 -20.02 -61.95 24.81
N ALA A 144 -18.69 -61.79 24.67
CA ALA A 144 -17.56 -62.05 25.56
C ALA A 144 -16.29 -61.27 25.10
N ASN A 145 -15.39 -60.99 26.06
CA ASN A 145 -13.91 -61.05 26.03
C ASN A 145 -13.15 -60.84 24.70
N GLU A 146 -12.03 -60.12 24.60
CA GLU A 146 -10.98 -59.69 25.53
C GLU A 146 -9.97 -58.89 24.66
N GLY A 147 -9.21 -57.94 25.22
CA GLY A 147 -8.05 -57.37 24.50
C GLY A 147 -7.84 -55.87 24.67
N SER A 148 -7.42 -55.48 25.86
CA SER A 148 -6.85 -54.17 26.17
C SER A 148 -5.60 -53.87 25.34
N PHE A 149 -5.56 -52.71 24.68
CA PHE A 149 -4.29 -52.05 24.35
C PHE A 149 -4.30 -50.62 24.88
N GLU A 150 -3.36 -50.41 25.79
CA GLU A 150 -3.07 -49.21 26.54
C GLU A 150 -2.67 -48.04 25.62
N THR A 151 -3.25 -46.88 25.90
CA THR A 151 -2.73 -45.58 25.51
C THR A 151 -1.51 -45.23 26.37
N ASN A 152 -0.32 -45.24 25.79
CA ASN A 152 0.88 -44.66 26.42
C ASN A 152 1.23 -43.31 25.79
N TYR A 153 1.03 -42.25 26.60
CA TYR A 153 1.73 -40.98 26.50
C TYR A 153 3.17 -41.17 26.95
N ALA A 154 4.16 -40.89 26.08
CA ALA A 154 5.50 -40.44 26.50
C ALA A 154 6.36 -39.99 25.30
N GLY A 155 6.90 -38.77 25.40
CA GLY A 155 8.29 -38.45 25.06
C GLY A 155 8.70 -38.41 23.58
N ASN A 156 8.92 -37.19 23.05
CA ASN A 156 10.30 -36.69 22.85
C ASN A 156 10.30 -35.29 22.23
N GLN A 157 10.54 -34.30 23.09
CA GLN A 157 11.22 -33.06 22.72
C GLN A 157 12.70 -33.21 23.09
N ALA A 158 13.56 -33.18 22.08
CA ALA A 158 14.99 -32.86 22.15
C ALA A 158 15.41 -32.60 20.70
N GLY A 159 16.14 -31.57 20.31
CA GLY A 159 16.71 -30.41 20.98
C GLY A 159 17.47 -29.68 19.86
N ASN A 160 17.33 -28.36 19.76
CA ASN A 160 18.25 -27.50 19.00
C ASN A 160 18.18 -26.12 19.63
N GLN A 161 18.89 -25.96 20.75
CA GLN A 161 19.22 -24.66 21.32
C GLN A 161 20.64 -24.32 20.83
N GLN A 162 20.74 -23.41 19.87
CA GLN A 162 21.99 -22.75 19.53
C GLN A 162 22.26 -21.69 20.59
N ALA A 163 23.32 -21.91 21.37
CA ALA A 163 23.89 -20.94 22.29
C ALA A 163 24.55 -19.82 21.47
N TYR A 164 24.03 -18.60 21.58
CA TYR A 164 24.77 -17.38 21.26
C TYR A 164 25.33 -16.82 22.57
N SER A 165 26.66 -16.73 22.62
CA SER A 165 27.45 -16.17 23.69
C SER A 165 27.19 -14.68 23.87
N ASN A 166 26.84 -14.28 25.09
CA ASN A 166 26.84 -12.89 25.54
C ASN A 166 28.29 -12.38 25.62
N THR A 167 28.62 -11.40 24.79
CA THR A 167 29.73 -10.45 25.00
C THR A 167 29.29 -9.07 24.53
N ASP A 168 29.41 -8.09 25.43
CA ASP A 168 29.32 -6.63 25.22
C ASP A 168 28.05 -6.03 24.61
N THR A 169 26.97 -6.08 25.39
CA THR A 169 25.74 -5.29 25.15
C THR A 169 25.85 -3.81 25.55
N GLY A 170 26.94 -3.36 26.18
CA GLY A 170 27.15 -1.95 26.55
C GLY A 170 27.44 -1.05 25.34
N ASP A 171 28.50 -1.34 24.60
CA ASP A 171 28.99 -0.51 23.50
C ASP A 171 28.08 -0.55 22.27
N SER A 172 27.42 -1.69 22.04
CA SER A 172 26.54 -1.89 20.89
C SER A 172 25.24 -1.08 20.99
N ILE A 173 24.72 -0.89 22.20
CA ILE A 173 23.53 -0.07 22.46
C ILE A 173 23.85 1.41 22.30
N GLU A 174 24.99 1.88 22.81
CA GLU A 174 25.41 3.28 22.65
C GLU A 174 25.64 3.65 21.17
N PHE A 175 26.21 2.72 20.39
CA PHE A 175 26.36 2.90 18.95
C PHE A 175 25.02 3.00 18.21
N ILE A 176 24.02 2.18 18.59
CA ILE A 176 22.67 2.25 18.02
C ILE A 176 22.00 3.59 18.35
N TYR A 177 22.13 4.07 19.59
CA TYR A 177 21.59 5.38 19.97
C TYR A 177 22.30 6.54 19.25
N ALA A 178 23.61 6.45 19.02
CA ALA A 178 24.35 7.43 18.24
C ALA A 178 23.87 7.49 16.78
N ILE A 179 23.65 6.33 16.14
CA ILE A 179 23.10 6.27 14.78
C ILE A 179 21.68 6.86 14.73
N LEU A 180 20.82 6.48 15.68
CA LEU A 180 19.45 7.01 15.76
C LEU A 180 19.45 8.53 15.98
N ALA A 181 20.33 9.05 16.83
CA ALA A 181 20.48 10.48 17.05
C ALA A 181 20.86 11.21 15.76
N VAL A 182 21.84 10.70 15.00
CA VAL A 182 22.25 11.28 13.70
C VAL A 182 21.09 11.28 12.70
N ILE A 183 20.34 10.17 12.60
CA ILE A 183 19.17 10.08 11.71
C ILE A 183 18.11 11.11 12.10
N ILE A 184 17.82 11.25 13.40
CA ILE A 184 16.85 12.23 13.91
C ILE A 184 17.33 13.66 13.61
N THR A 185 18.61 13.97 13.82
CA THR A 185 19.17 15.29 13.52
C THR A 185 19.07 15.62 12.03
N ILE A 186 19.38 14.68 11.14
CA ILE A 186 19.24 14.86 9.69
C ILE A 186 17.78 15.07 9.30
N ALA A 187 16.85 14.30 9.89
CA ALA A 187 15.43 14.44 9.64
C ALA A 187 14.89 15.81 10.10
N LEU A 188 15.32 16.29 11.27
CA LEU A 188 14.99 17.62 11.78
C LEU A 188 15.57 18.73 10.90
N LEU A 189 16.83 18.60 10.46
CA LEU A 189 17.45 19.56 9.55
C LEU A 189 16.70 19.62 8.21
N TYR A 190 16.37 18.46 7.64
CA TYR A 190 15.59 18.37 6.40
C TYR A 190 14.19 19.00 6.57
N PHE A 191 13.53 18.73 7.70
CA PHE A 191 12.25 19.35 8.03
C PHE A 191 12.38 20.86 8.15
N LEU A 192 13.40 21.36 8.85
CA LEU A 192 13.65 22.79 9.02
C LEU A 192 13.90 23.48 7.68
N VAL A 193 14.77 22.92 6.83
CA VAL A 193 15.06 23.46 5.49
C VAL A 193 13.80 23.46 4.63
N LYS A 194 13.02 22.37 4.62
CA LYS A 194 11.79 22.28 3.85
C LYS A 194 10.68 23.21 4.37
N PHE A 195 10.63 23.42 5.68
CA PHE A 195 9.71 24.33 6.34
C PHE A 195 10.07 25.79 6.03
N LEU A 196 11.34 26.17 6.17
CA LEU A 196 11.86 27.48 5.79
C LEU A 196 11.65 27.74 4.30
N TRP A 197 11.96 26.78 3.42
CA TRP A 197 11.72 26.89 1.98
C TRP A 197 10.24 27.12 1.65
N ARG A 198 9.32 26.41 2.33
CA ARG A 198 7.87 26.62 2.17
C ARG A 198 7.40 27.97 2.68
N ILE A 199 7.95 28.45 3.79
CA ILE A 199 7.64 29.78 4.32
C ILE A 199 8.14 30.83 3.33
N PHE A 200 9.43 30.79 2.99
CA PHE A 200 10.05 31.73 2.05
C PHE A 200 9.32 31.77 0.72
N LEU A 201 9.03 30.64 0.07
CA LEU A 201 8.29 30.64 -1.20
C LEU A 201 6.84 31.17 -1.10
N LYS A 202 6.21 31.07 0.08
CA LYS A 202 4.87 31.60 0.28
C LYS A 202 4.86 33.09 0.64
N THR A 203 5.88 33.59 1.32
CA THR A 203 5.96 35.00 1.76
C THR A 203 6.77 35.90 0.81
N LEU A 204 7.70 35.36 0.00
CA LEU A 204 8.45 36.15 -0.98
C LEU A 204 7.56 36.83 -2.04
N PRO A 205 6.54 36.15 -2.62
CA PRO A 205 5.71 36.76 -3.66
C PRO A 205 4.89 37.94 -3.12
N SER A 206 4.44 37.87 -1.85
CA SER A 206 3.71 38.98 -1.23
C SER A 206 4.64 40.16 -0.94
N LEU A 207 5.84 39.93 -0.42
CA LEU A 207 6.81 41.00 -0.14
C LEU A 207 7.30 41.71 -1.43
N LEU A 208 7.51 40.96 -2.52
CA LEU A 208 7.85 41.53 -3.83
C LEU A 208 6.73 42.41 -4.37
N SER A 209 5.47 42.00 -4.23
CA SER A 209 4.33 42.83 -4.67
C SER A 209 4.18 44.08 -3.82
N TYR A 210 4.40 44.02 -2.50
CA TYR A 210 4.45 45.22 -1.65
C TYR A 210 5.61 46.16 -2.01
N ALA A 211 6.81 45.64 -2.28
CA ALA A 211 7.96 46.43 -2.69
C ALA A 211 7.72 47.16 -4.01
N VAL A 212 7.12 46.48 -5.01
CA VAL A 212 6.75 47.10 -6.29
C VAL A 212 5.73 48.21 -6.10
N VAL A 213 4.70 47.99 -5.27
CA VAL A 213 3.68 49.02 -4.97
C VAL A 213 4.32 50.24 -4.29
N ILE A 214 5.22 50.05 -3.33
CA ILE A 214 5.91 51.15 -2.65
C ILE A 214 6.76 51.95 -3.64
N ILE A 215 7.50 51.29 -4.54
CA ILE A 215 8.31 51.96 -5.57
C ILE A 215 7.42 52.77 -6.53
N VAL A 216 6.31 52.20 -6.99
CA VAL A 216 5.38 52.87 -7.91
C VAL A 216 4.72 54.06 -7.24
N VAL A 217 4.21 53.91 -6.01
CA VAL A 217 3.58 55.01 -5.26
C VAL A 217 4.61 56.12 -4.98
N GLY A 218 5.83 55.76 -4.57
CA GLY A 218 6.92 56.72 -4.37
C GLY A 218 7.27 57.51 -5.65
N ALA A 219 7.29 56.84 -6.81
CA ALA A 219 7.53 57.48 -8.10
C ALA A 219 6.40 58.45 -8.50
N ILE A 220 5.14 58.08 -8.24
CA ILE A 220 3.97 58.93 -8.49
C ILE A 220 4.02 60.17 -7.61
N ILE A 221 4.27 60.02 -6.31
CA ILE A 221 4.38 61.14 -5.37
C ILE A 221 5.51 62.09 -5.79
N LYS A 222 6.67 61.55 -6.18
CA LYS A 222 7.80 62.35 -6.67
C LYS A 222 7.46 63.10 -7.97
N SER A 223 6.72 62.46 -8.88
CA SER A 223 6.26 63.09 -10.13
C SER A 223 5.30 64.24 -9.85
N ILE A 224 4.33 64.04 -8.95
CA ILE A 224 3.39 65.08 -8.51
C ILE A 224 4.14 66.24 -7.85
N TYR A 225 5.03 65.95 -6.90
CA TYR A 225 5.82 66.97 -6.20
C TYR A 225 6.66 67.81 -7.17
N ASN A 226 7.33 67.18 -8.14
CA ASN A 226 8.09 67.90 -9.16
C ASN A 226 7.18 68.78 -10.03
N ARG A 227 5.96 68.32 -10.35
CA ARG A 227 5.03 69.10 -11.17
C ARG A 227 4.52 70.37 -10.47
N PHE A 228 4.39 70.34 -9.15
CA PHE A 228 3.96 71.49 -8.34
C PHE A 228 5.10 72.40 -7.88
N LYS A 229 6.36 71.94 -7.93
CA LYS A 229 7.52 72.75 -7.53
C LYS A 229 8.04 73.68 -8.63
N TYR A 230 7.73 73.37 -9.89
CA TYR A 230 8.20 74.11 -11.08
C TYR A 230 7.08 74.84 -11.83
N HIS A 231 5.93 75.03 -11.17
CA HIS A 231 4.84 75.93 -11.57
C HIS A 231 4.60 76.94 -10.46
#